data_AF-A0A662AE76-F1
#
_entry.id   AF-A0A662AE76-F1
#
_cell.length_a   1.000
_cell.length_b   1.000
_cell.length_c   1.000
_cell.angle_alpha   90.00
_cell.angle_beta   90.00
_cell.angle_gamma   90.00
#
_symmetry.space_group_name_H-M   'P 1'
#
loop_
_entity.id
_entity.type
_entity.pdbx_description
1 polymer ?
#
loop_
_entity_poly.entity_id
_entity_poly.type
_entity_poly.pdbx_seq_one_letter_code
_entity_poly.pdbx_strand_id
1 'polypeptide(L)'
;RDRGIMNGQIGTVLWLMPEEYELYRITLAVDEFHEPLECTTSKQCFGEVVYTNYDKSKNKKKQYDYAVDKGIAPIDYFDFGYAMSVHKSQGSEWDRVILFEQRTKHWDDEYYTRWLYTAITRARSKLFIISDYWG
;
A
#
# COMPACT_ATOMS: atom_id res chain seq x y z
N ARG A 1 4.15 -19.83 -3.35
CA ARG A 1 5.32 -19.44 -2.53
C ARG A 1 5.04 -18.01 -2.09
N ASP A 2 5.19 -17.73 -0.79
CA ASP A 2 5.05 -16.38 -0.26
C ASP A 2 6.06 -15.48 -0.98
N ARG A 3 5.57 -14.42 -1.66
CA ARG A 3 6.40 -13.55 -2.51
C ARG A 3 7.19 -12.54 -1.68
N GLY A 4 7.03 -12.55 -0.35
CA GLY A 4 7.68 -11.61 0.57
C GLY A 4 7.07 -10.21 0.54
N ILE A 5 5.91 -10.05 -0.11
CA ILE A 5 5.20 -8.77 -0.20
C ILE A 5 4.56 -8.49 1.16
N MET A 6 4.87 -7.33 1.72
CA MET A 6 4.32 -6.87 2.99
C MET A 6 3.43 -5.64 2.78
N ASN A 7 2.40 -5.50 3.59
CA ASN A 7 1.59 -4.29 3.61
C ASN A 7 2.47 -3.08 3.97
N GLY A 8 2.36 -2.00 3.19
CA GLY A 8 3.14 -0.77 3.41
C GLY A 8 4.39 -0.65 2.54
N GLN A 9 4.78 -1.72 1.83
CA GLN A 9 5.84 -1.63 0.83
C GLN A 9 5.43 -0.70 -0.30
N ILE A 10 6.40 0.11 -0.74
CA ILE A 10 6.24 1.05 -1.84
C ILE A 10 7.09 0.55 -3.00
N GLY A 11 6.60 0.79 -4.21
CA GLY A 11 7.34 0.53 -5.42
C GLY A 11 6.85 1.37 -6.58
N THR A 12 7.63 1.35 -7.66
CA THR A 12 7.31 2.02 -8.91
C THR A 12 6.88 1.00 -9.96
N VAL A 13 5.75 1.25 -10.63
CA VAL A 13 5.32 0.44 -11.78
C VAL A 13 6.28 0.69 -12.96
N LEU A 14 7.00 -0.34 -13.38
CA LEU A 14 7.88 -0.32 -14.55
C LEU A 14 7.12 -0.68 -15.83
N TRP A 15 6.26 -1.70 -15.74
CA TRP A 15 5.46 -2.20 -16.86
C TRP A 15 4.05 -2.54 -16.40
N LEU A 16 3.08 -2.32 -17.28
CA LEU A 16 1.67 -2.64 -17.07
C LEU A 16 1.07 -3.13 -18.37
N MET A 17 0.53 -4.35 -18.37
CA MET A 17 -0.07 -5.01 -19.53
C MET A 17 -1.51 -5.45 -19.19
N PRO A 18 -2.52 -5.08 -20.00
CA PRO A 18 -3.90 -5.52 -19.80
C PRO A 18 -4.06 -7.03 -20.01
N GLU A 19 -4.86 -7.64 -19.15
CA GLU A 19 -5.24 -9.06 -19.16
C GLU A 19 -6.77 -9.20 -19.20
N GLU A 20 -7.27 -10.42 -19.40
CA GLU A 20 -8.72 -10.68 -19.36
C GLU A 20 -9.32 -10.44 -17.95
N TYR A 21 -10.64 -10.29 -17.92
CA TYR A 21 -11.42 -10.12 -16.69
C TYR A 21 -11.00 -8.92 -15.83
N GLU A 22 -10.62 -7.80 -16.46
CA GLU A 22 -10.20 -6.56 -15.78
C GLU A 22 -8.96 -6.75 -14.87
N LEU A 23 -8.01 -7.57 -15.32
CA LEU A 23 -6.72 -7.75 -14.67
C LEU A 23 -5.62 -6.97 -15.40
N TYR A 24 -4.54 -6.69 -14.67
CA TYR A 24 -3.27 -6.25 -15.22
C TYR A 24 -2.17 -7.20 -14.78
N ARG A 25 -1.26 -7.51 -15.70
CA ARG A 25 0.08 -8.02 -15.38
C ARG A 25 1.00 -6.83 -15.21
N ILE A 26 1.68 -6.74 -14.07
CA ILE A 26 2.53 -5.60 -13.73
C ILE A 26 3.93 -6.06 -13.31
N THR A 27 4.90 -5.19 -13.57
CA THR A 27 6.27 -5.31 -13.04
C THR A 27 6.55 -4.11 -12.15
N LEU A 28 6.93 -4.36 -10.90
CA LEU A 28 7.18 -3.36 -9.86
C LEU A 28 8.65 -3.35 -9.46
N ALA A 29 9.29 -2.18 -9.50
CA ALA A 29 10.51 -1.95 -8.74
C ALA A 29 10.12 -1.65 -7.28
N VAL A 30 10.24 -2.63 -6.40
CA VAL A 30 9.92 -2.49 -4.97
C VAL A 30 11.18 -2.08 -4.23
N ASP A 31 11.10 -1.05 -3.38
CA ASP A 31 12.28 -0.42 -2.77
C ASP A 31 13.15 -1.40 -1.95
N GLU A 32 12.54 -2.43 -1.35
CA GLU A 32 13.22 -3.43 -0.51
C GLU A 32 13.73 -4.64 -1.30
N PHE A 33 13.41 -4.76 -2.59
CA PHE A 33 13.75 -5.93 -3.41
C PHE A 33 14.88 -5.60 -4.39
N HIS A 34 15.82 -6.53 -4.55
CA HIS A 34 16.92 -6.34 -5.51
C HIS A 34 16.44 -6.49 -6.96
N GLU A 35 15.47 -7.37 -7.19
CA GLU A 35 14.91 -7.67 -8.51
C GLU A 35 13.46 -7.17 -8.60
N PRO A 36 13.01 -6.71 -9.79
CA PRO A 36 11.63 -6.32 -9.98
C PRO A 36 10.65 -7.47 -9.69
N LEU A 37 9.58 -7.15 -8.98
CA LEU A 37 8.49 -8.07 -8.71
C LEU A 37 7.53 -8.10 -9.89
N GLU A 38 7.29 -9.28 -10.44
CA GLU A 38 6.23 -9.49 -11.42
C GLU A 38 5.01 -10.12 -10.74
N CYS A 39 3.85 -9.48 -10.89
CA CYS A 39 2.60 -9.95 -10.32
C CYS A 39 1.38 -9.57 -11.16
N THR A 40 0.22 -10.09 -10.75
CA THR A 40 -1.07 -9.76 -11.35
C THR A 40 -1.86 -8.92 -10.36
N THR A 41 -2.57 -7.90 -10.83
CA THR A 41 -3.43 -7.07 -10.00
C THR A 41 -4.76 -6.74 -10.68
N SER A 42 -5.73 -6.25 -9.92
CA SER A 42 -7.01 -5.79 -10.43
C SER A 42 -6.85 -4.41 -11.07
N LYS A 43 -7.52 -4.18 -12.20
CA LYS A 43 -7.58 -2.85 -12.84
C LYS A 43 -8.20 -1.78 -11.93
N GLN A 44 -9.00 -2.19 -10.94
CA GLN A 44 -9.59 -1.26 -9.96
C GLN A 44 -8.57 -0.64 -9.00
N CYS A 45 -7.35 -1.20 -8.91
CA CYS A 45 -6.24 -0.59 -8.19
C CYS A 45 -5.76 0.73 -8.84
N PHE A 46 -6.23 1.04 -10.05
CA PHE A 46 -5.81 2.21 -10.82
C PHE A 46 -7.02 3.03 -11.28
N GLY A 47 -6.80 4.34 -11.46
CA GLY A 47 -7.78 5.26 -12.06
C GLY A 47 -8.92 5.71 -11.14
N GLU A 48 -8.98 5.23 -9.91
CA GLU A 48 -9.90 5.75 -8.90
C GLU A 48 -9.37 7.09 -8.36
N VAL A 49 -10.16 8.16 -8.55
CA VAL A 49 -9.85 9.50 -8.00
C VAL A 49 -10.11 9.55 -6.50
N VAL A 50 -11.02 8.71 -6.02
CA VAL A 50 -11.39 8.61 -4.61
C VAL A 50 -10.96 7.26 -4.08
N TYR A 51 -10.11 7.28 -3.07
CA TYR A 51 -9.71 6.07 -2.37
C TYR A 51 -10.94 5.36 -1.77
N THR A 52 -11.17 4.11 -2.16
CA THR A 52 -12.17 3.25 -1.52
C THR A 52 -11.51 1.94 -1.08
N ASN A 53 -11.62 1.60 0.21
CA ASN A 53 -11.15 0.33 0.80
C ASN A 53 -11.92 -0.93 0.31
N TYR A 54 -12.72 -0.83 -0.77
CA TYR A 54 -13.63 -1.87 -1.20
C TYR A 54 -13.34 -2.29 -2.63
N ASP A 55 -12.94 -3.56 -2.80
CA ASP A 55 -12.81 -4.19 -4.11
C ASP A 55 -14.21 -4.46 -4.69
N LYS A 56 -14.58 -3.65 -5.69
CA LYS A 56 -15.86 -3.65 -6.40
C LYS A 56 -15.86 -4.62 -7.59
N SER A 57 -14.85 -5.49 -7.72
CA SER A 57 -14.73 -6.37 -8.88
C SER A 57 -15.93 -7.31 -8.99
N LYS A 58 -16.65 -7.15 -10.10
CA LYS A 58 -17.65 -8.14 -10.54
C LYS A 58 -16.82 -9.22 -11.25
N ASN A 59 -16.88 -10.47 -10.78
CA ASN A 59 -16.17 -11.67 -11.32
C ASN A 59 -14.90 -12.17 -10.58
N LYS A 60 -14.72 -11.93 -9.28
CA LYS A 60 -13.56 -12.44 -8.49
C LYS A 60 -13.21 -13.91 -8.75
N LYS A 61 -14.21 -14.80 -8.83
CA LYS A 61 -13.97 -16.22 -9.13
C LYS A 61 -13.34 -16.44 -10.51
N LYS A 62 -13.86 -15.78 -11.55
CA LYS A 62 -13.33 -15.93 -12.92
C LYS A 62 -11.92 -15.34 -13.03
N GLN A 63 -11.67 -14.22 -12.37
CA GLN A 63 -10.33 -13.62 -12.28
C GLN A 63 -9.33 -14.61 -11.66
N TYR A 64 -9.69 -15.20 -10.53
CA TYR A 64 -8.85 -16.19 -9.87
C TYR A 64 -8.61 -17.43 -10.75
N ASP A 65 -9.68 -18.02 -11.31
CA ASP A 65 -9.58 -19.20 -12.18
C ASP A 65 -8.70 -18.93 -13.41
N TYR A 66 -8.86 -17.77 -14.05
CA TYR A 66 -8.00 -17.32 -15.16
C TYR A 66 -6.54 -17.15 -14.74
N ALA A 67 -6.29 -16.47 -13.61
CA ALA A 67 -4.94 -16.24 -13.11
C ALA A 67 -4.22 -17.55 -12.75
N VAL A 68 -4.96 -18.54 -12.23
CA VAL A 68 -4.42 -19.88 -11.96
C VAL A 68 -4.10 -20.62 -13.27
N ASP A 69 -5.01 -20.62 -14.25
CA ASP A 69 -4.80 -21.24 -15.57
C ASP A 69 -3.55 -20.69 -16.28
N LYS A 70 -3.33 -19.37 -16.21
CA LYS A 70 -2.17 -18.70 -16.81
C LYS A 70 -0.89 -18.82 -15.97
N GLY A 71 -0.95 -19.41 -14.78
CA GLY A 71 0.21 -19.53 -13.88
C GLY A 71 0.68 -18.19 -13.30
N ILE A 72 -0.19 -17.19 -13.23
CA ILE A 72 0.12 -15.82 -12.78
C ILE A 72 -0.47 -15.46 -11.42
N ALA A 73 -1.30 -16.34 -10.84
CA ALA A 73 -1.81 -16.22 -9.47
C ALA A 73 -0.68 -16.25 -8.42
N PRO A 74 -0.87 -15.65 -7.21
CA PRO A 74 -2.06 -14.91 -6.75
C PRO A 74 -2.22 -13.52 -7.38
N ILE A 75 -3.42 -12.94 -7.20
CA ILE A 75 -3.75 -11.55 -7.57
C ILE A 75 -3.47 -10.67 -6.35
N ASP A 76 -2.53 -9.76 -6.49
CA ASP A 76 -2.11 -8.80 -5.47
C ASP A 76 -2.87 -7.47 -5.65
N TYR A 77 -3.15 -6.75 -4.56
CA TYR A 77 -3.87 -5.47 -4.61
C TYR A 77 -2.93 -4.33 -4.20
N PHE A 78 -2.90 -3.27 -5.02
CA PHE A 78 -2.09 -2.08 -4.81
C PHE A 78 -2.97 -0.85 -4.70
N ASP A 79 -2.50 0.15 -3.96
CA ASP A 79 -3.09 1.48 -3.87
C ASP A 79 -2.09 2.50 -4.40
N PHE A 80 -2.57 3.56 -5.06
CA PHE A 80 -1.72 4.69 -5.43
C PHE A 80 -1.46 5.55 -4.17
N GLY A 81 -0.23 5.57 -3.69
CA GLY A 81 0.09 6.14 -2.37
C GLY A 81 1.14 7.25 -2.41
N TYR A 82 0.72 8.51 -2.51
CA TYR A 82 1.56 9.65 -2.09
C TYR A 82 1.66 9.77 -0.56
N ALA A 83 0.65 9.24 0.14
CA ALA A 83 0.57 9.20 1.58
C ALA A 83 -0.07 7.88 2.00
N MET A 84 0.25 7.42 3.21
CA MET A 84 -0.33 6.22 3.81
C MET A 84 -0.61 6.45 5.29
N SER A 85 -1.46 5.60 5.88
CA SER A 85 -1.71 5.65 7.31
C SER A 85 -0.53 5.06 8.09
N VAL A 86 -0.36 5.51 9.34
CA VAL A 86 0.66 4.96 10.26
C VAL A 86 0.51 3.45 10.44
N HIS A 87 -0.73 2.95 10.49
CA HIS A 87 -0.99 1.52 10.57
C HIS A 87 -0.48 0.76 9.34
N LYS A 88 -0.68 1.29 8.12
CA LYS A 88 -0.16 0.68 6.89
C LYS A 88 1.38 0.76 6.79
N SER A 89 2.02 1.72 7.46
CA SER A 89 3.47 1.87 7.48
C SER A 89 4.22 0.92 8.44
N GLN A 90 3.49 0.05 9.16
CA GLN A 90 4.10 -0.86 10.11
C GLN A 90 4.99 -1.91 9.42
N GLY A 91 6.28 -1.90 9.74
CA GLY A 91 7.28 -2.83 9.18
C GLY A 91 8.28 -2.14 8.26
N SER A 92 7.94 -0.95 7.76
CA SER A 92 8.79 -0.16 6.87
C SER A 92 9.41 1.05 7.58
N GLU A 93 10.51 1.54 7.02
CA GLU A 93 11.19 2.77 7.44
C GLU A 93 11.68 3.56 6.22
N TRP A 94 11.77 4.88 6.35
CA TRP A 94 12.24 5.79 5.30
C TRP A 94 13.22 6.82 5.87
N ASP A 95 14.16 7.28 5.05
CA ASP A 95 15.15 8.29 5.46
C ASP A 95 14.49 9.59 5.94
N ARG A 96 13.40 10.00 5.30
CA ARG A 96 12.66 11.23 5.61
C ARG A 96 11.16 10.95 5.63
N VAL A 97 10.49 11.34 6.71
CA VAL A 97 9.03 11.21 6.87
C VAL A 97 8.41 12.57 7.16
N ILE A 98 7.29 12.85 6.50
CA ILE A 98 6.37 13.93 6.86
C ILE A 98 5.13 13.27 7.48
N LEU A 99 4.92 13.51 8.76
CA LEU A 99 3.79 13.01 9.53
C LEU A 99 2.74 14.11 9.67
N PHE A 100 1.55 13.87 9.13
CA PHE A 100 0.37 14.65 9.48
C PHE A 100 -0.24 14.09 10.77
N GLU A 101 -0.02 14.80 11.86
CA GLU A 101 -0.54 14.45 13.18
C GLU A 101 -1.97 15.00 13.31
N GLN A 102 -2.94 14.08 13.25
CA GLN A 102 -4.37 14.38 13.30
C GLN A 102 -5.03 13.61 14.45
N ARG A 103 -4.56 13.84 15.68
CA ARG A 103 -5.21 13.25 16.85
C ARG A 103 -6.69 13.68 16.88
N THR A 104 -7.52 12.72 17.29
CA THR A 104 -8.96 12.92 17.42
C THR A 104 -9.32 13.05 18.90
N LYS A 105 -10.44 13.72 19.20
CA LYS A 105 -10.97 13.82 20.58
C LYS A 105 -11.36 12.46 21.19
N HIS A 106 -11.47 11.42 20.36
CA HIS A 106 -11.81 10.07 20.78
C HIS A 106 -10.58 9.23 21.17
N TRP A 107 -9.36 9.74 20.95
CA TRP A 107 -8.13 9.04 21.30
C TRP A 107 -7.70 9.43 22.71
N ASP A 108 -7.64 8.44 23.60
CA ASP A 108 -6.98 8.60 24.89
C ASP A 108 -5.47 8.84 24.71
N ASP A 109 -4.83 9.31 25.79
CA ASP A 109 -3.41 9.66 25.76
C ASP A 109 -2.52 8.42 25.50
N GLU A 110 -2.94 7.24 25.95
CA GLU A 110 -2.17 6.01 25.77
C GLU A 110 -2.13 5.57 24.30
N TYR A 111 -3.30 5.51 23.65
CA TYR A 111 -3.42 5.18 22.25
C TYR A 111 -2.68 6.20 21.39
N TYR A 112 -2.86 7.49 21.68
CA TYR A 112 -2.17 8.55 20.97
C TYR A 112 -0.64 8.39 21.07
N THR A 113 -0.12 8.15 22.28
CA THR A 113 1.32 7.97 22.49
C THR A 113 1.87 6.77 21.72
N ARG A 114 1.16 5.65 21.71
CA ARG A 114 1.56 4.43 20.95
C ARG A 114 1.50 4.63 19.45
N TRP A 115 0.46 5.29 18.96
CA TRP A 115 0.32 5.64 17.55
C TRP A 115 1.44 6.58 17.11
N LEU A 116 1.70 7.63 17.89
CA LEU A 116 2.75 8.61 17.60
C LEU A 116 4.13 7.96 17.64
N TYR A 117 4.41 7.08 18.61
CA TYR A 117 5.65 6.31 18.66
C TYR A 117 5.85 5.47 17.39
N THR A 118 4.79 4.78 16.95
CA THR A 118 4.82 3.99 15.70
C THR A 118 5.12 4.89 14.50
N ALA A 119 4.50 6.06 14.42
CA ALA A 119 4.71 7.03 13.36
C ALA A 119 6.15 7.60 13.35
N ILE A 120 6.68 7.96 14.53
CA ILE A 120 8.03 8.51 14.69
C ILE A 120 9.08 7.49 14.26
N THR A 121 8.91 6.23 14.67
CA THR A 121 9.85 5.13 14.33
C THR A 121 9.79 4.70 12.86
N ARG A 122 9.05 5.40 11.99
CA ARG A 122 9.15 5.25 10.53
C ARG A 122 10.26 6.12 9.93
N ALA A 123 10.72 7.15 10.65
CA ALA A 123 11.76 8.05 10.18
C ALA A 123 13.14 7.59 10.65
N ARG A 124 14.05 7.32 9.71
CA ARG A 124 15.43 6.92 10.01
C ARG A 124 16.35 8.12 10.25
N SER A 125 16.18 9.22 9.52
CA SER A 125 17.08 10.39 9.61
C SER A 125 16.37 11.71 9.90
N LYS A 126 15.23 12.00 9.25
CA LYS A 126 14.49 13.26 9.45
C LYS A 126 12.99 13.02 9.56
N LEU A 127 12.37 13.67 10.53
CA LEU A 127 10.93 13.67 10.73
C LEU A 127 10.42 15.11 10.76
N PHE A 128 9.42 15.41 9.95
CA PHE A 128 8.63 16.63 10.03
C PHE A 128 7.23 16.26 10.51
N ILE A 129 6.77 16.87 11.61
CA ILE A 129 5.42 16.67 12.12
C ILE A 129 4.62 17.94 11.82
N ILE A 130 3.54 17.79 11.06
CA ILE A 130 2.57 18.84 10.79
C ILE A 130 1.35 18.52 11.68
N SER A 131 1.10 19.38 12.65
CA SER A 131 -0.03 19.24 13.58
C SER A 131 -0.91 20.49 13.48
N ASP A 132 -2.22 20.27 13.43
CA ASP A 132 -3.23 21.34 13.41
C ASP A 132 -3.79 21.62 14.82
N TYR A 133 -3.13 21.13 15.88
CA TYR A 133 -3.55 21.39 17.25
C TYR A 133 -3.31 22.85 17.66
N TRP A 134 -4.36 23.65 17.52
CA TRP A 134 -4.53 24.92 18.22
C TRP A 134 -5.00 24.62 19.66
N GLY A 135 -4.06 24.22 20.50
CA GLY A 135 -4.22 24.11 21.96
C GLY A 135 -3.68 25.34 22.66
#